data_AF-A0A8J6NSP0-F1
#
_entry.id   AF-A0A8J6NSP0-F1
#
_cell.length_a   1.000
_cell.length_b   1.000
_cell.length_c   1.000
_cell.angle_alpha   90.00
_cell.angle_beta   90.00
_cell.angle_gamma   90.00
#
_symmetry.space_group_name_H-M   'P 1'
#
loop_
_entity.id
_entity.type
_entity.pdbx_description
1 polymer ?
#
loop_
_entity_poly.entity_id
_entity_poly.type
_entity_poly.pdbx_seq_one_letter_code
_entity_poly.pdbx_strand_id
1 'polypeptide(L)' 'MRRLINVSNRLPITIGKTIRKSAGGLVTAMEGISRDFDLRWVGWAGGAITDRRRRQEIEREIEAEYRYYPIFL' A
#
# COMPACT_ATOMS: atom_id res chain seq x y z
N MET A 1 6.28 -19.94 4.52
CA MET A 1 6.74 -18.57 4.22
C MET A 1 6.63 -17.74 5.48
N ARG A 2 7.65 -16.94 5.81
CA ARG A 2 7.62 -16.02 6.96
C ARG A 2 6.91 -14.73 6.55
N ARG A 3 6.20 -14.08 7.47
CA ARG A 3 5.58 -12.77 7.23
C ARG A 3 6.58 -11.66 7.50
N LEU A 4 6.66 -10.70 6.59
CA LEU A 4 7.43 -9.47 6.77
C LEU A 4 6.47 -8.28 6.66
N ILE A 5 6.46 -7.42 7.67
CA ILE A 5 5.62 -6.21 7.67
C ILE A 5 6.53 -5.00 7.54
N ASN A 6 6.42 -4.31 6.40
CA ASN A 6 7.12 -3.05 6.17
C ASN A 6 6.22 -1.89 6.61
N VAL A 7 6.74 -0.98 7.42
CA VAL A 7 6.01 0.21 7.88
C VAL A 7 6.78 1.43 7.40
N SER A 8 6.12 2.31 6.64
CA SER A 8 6.73 3.53 6.10
C SER A 8 5.80 4.72 6.19
N ASN A 9 6.37 5.93 6.10
CA ASN A 9 5.60 7.17 6.14
C ASN A 9 4.54 7.28 5.03
N ARG A 10 4.77 6.69 3.85
CA ARG A 10 3.80 6.63 2.75
C ARG A 10 3.77 5.25 2.14
N LEU A 11 2.58 4.80 1.75
CA LEU A 11 2.44 3.68 0.84
C LEU A 11 2.97 4.07 -0.54
N PRO A 12 3.55 3.12 -1.29
CA PRO A 12 4.02 3.38 -2.64
C PRO A 12 2.88 3.30 -3.66
N ILE A 13 1.87 4.13 -3.46
CA ILE A 13 0.71 4.27 -4.33
C ILE A 13 0.40 5.76 -4.50
N THR A 14 -0.24 6.07 -5.62
CA THR A 14 -0.86 7.36 -5.87
C THR A 14 -2.37 7.14 -5.98
N ILE A 15 -3.15 7.87 -5.18
CA ILE A 15 -4.61 7.79 -5.19
C ILE A 15 -5.16 8.98 -5.99
N GLY A 16 -5.74 8.71 -7.16
CA GLY A 16 -6.47 9.67 -7.98
C GLY A 16 -7.85 9.15 -8.37
N LYS A 17 -8.28 9.38 -9.61
CA LYS A 17 -9.46 8.68 -10.18
C LYS A 17 -9.28 7.16 -10.18
N THR A 18 -8.06 6.70 -10.42
CA THR A 18 -7.64 5.31 -10.26
C THR A 18 -6.47 5.22 -9.30
N ILE A 19 -6.30 4.07 -8.67
CA ILE A 19 -5.14 3.78 -7.83
C ILE A 19 -4.01 3.31 -8.74
N ARG A 20 -2.80 3.84 -8.55
CA ARG A 20 -1.62 3.43 -9.30
C ARG A 20 -0.47 3.15 -8.36
N LYS A 21 0.20 2.02 -8.53
CA LYS A 21 1.45 1.71 -7.83
C LYS A 21 2.53 2.71 -8.26
N SER A 22 3.23 3.29 -7.30
CA SER A 22 4.38 4.16 -7.58
C SER A 22 5.57 3.30 -8.04
N ALA A 23 6.34 3.79 -9.02
CA ALA A 23 7.56 3.14 -9.47
C ALA A 23 8.80 3.81 -8.83
N GLY A 24 9.78 3.00 -8.43
CA GLY A 24 11.09 3.46 -7.95
C GLY A 24 11.34 3.35 -6.44
N GLY A 25 12.62 3.46 -6.05
CA GLY A 25 13.07 3.47 -4.66
C GLY A 25 12.80 2.16 -3.92
N LEU A 26 12.12 2.26 -2.77
CA LEU A 26 11.85 1.13 -1.86
C LEU A 26 10.97 0.04 -2.50
N VAL A 27 10.11 0.39 -3.46
CA VAL A 27 9.24 -0.57 -4.17
C VAL A 27 10.07 -1.57 -4.96
N THR A 28 11.01 -1.06 -5.75
CA THR A 28 11.90 -1.86 -6.59
C THR A 28 12.81 -2.73 -5.73
N ALA A 29 13.32 -2.20 -4.61
CA ALA A 29 14.10 -2.98 -3.65
C ALA A 29 13.29 -4.13 -3.02
N MET A 30 11.99 -3.95 -2.84
CA MET A 30 11.11 -4.92 -2.17
C MET A 30 10.58 -6.03 -3.09
N GLU A 31 10.63 -5.86 -4.41
CA GLU A 31 10.18 -6.89 -5.38
C GLU A 31 11.01 -8.18 -5.34
N GLY A 32 12.29 -8.11 -4.96
CA GLY A 32 13.11 -9.29 -4.75
C GLY A 32 12.72 -10.07 -3.48
N ILE A 33 12.33 -9.35 -2.43
CA ILE A 33 12.05 -9.90 -1.09
C ILE A 33 10.65 -10.53 -1.02
N SER A 34 9.69 -10.06 -1.83
CA SER A 34 8.34 -10.62 -1.86
C SER A 34 8.25 -12.07 -2.36
N ARG A 35 9.34 -12.62 -2.93
CA ARG A 35 9.42 -14.04 -3.34
C ARG A 35 9.58 -14.98 -2.15
N ASP A 36 10.29 -14.55 -1.12
CA ASP A 36 10.65 -15.39 0.03
C ASP A 36 9.75 -15.14 1.25
N PHE A 37 9.06 -13.99 1.28
CA PHE A 37 8.25 -13.52 2.40
C PHE A 37 6.82 -13.18 1.98
N ASP A 38 5.85 -13.43 2.88
CA ASP A 38 4.54 -12.76 2.82
C ASP A 38 4.73 -11.29 3.22
N LEU A 39 5.17 -10.49 2.25
CA LEU A 39 5.40 -9.06 2.43
C LEU A 39 4.06 -8.32 2.51
N ARG A 40 3.86 -7.59 3.60
CA ARG A 40 2.73 -6.67 3.80
C ARG A 40 3.25 -5.28 4.09
N TRP A 41 2.53 -4.25 3.68
CA TRP A 41 3.00 -2.87 3.81
C TRP A 41 1.97 -2.00 4.49
N VAL A 42 2.37 -1.27 5.54
CA VAL A 42 1.55 -0.28 6.23
C VAL A 42 2.12 1.11 5.98
N GLY A 43 1.27 2.10 5.67
CA GLY A 43 1.71 3.48 5.53
C GLY A 43 0.59 4.46 5.22
N TRP A 44 0.88 5.76 5.24
CA TRP A 44 -0.11 6.77 4.90
C TRP A 44 -0.56 6.67 3.43
N ALA A 45 -1.87 6.79 3.20
CA ALA A 45 -2.50 6.66 1.89
C ALA A 45 -2.16 7.79 0.89
N GLY A 46 -1.62 8.92 1.38
CA GLY A 46 -1.15 10.00 0.52
C GLY A 46 -2.18 11.08 0.17
N GLY A 47 -3.17 11.32 1.03
CA GLY A 47 -4.13 12.42 0.90
C GLY A 47 -5.18 12.41 2.01
N ALA A 48 -5.91 13.52 2.15
CA ALA A 48 -7.06 13.62 3.05
C ALA A 48 -8.30 13.06 2.35
N ILE A 49 -8.59 11.78 2.57
CA ILE A 49 -9.82 11.14 2.09
C ILE A 49 -10.82 11.23 3.23
N THR A 50 -11.82 12.11 3.18
CA THR A 50 -12.78 12.28 4.28
C THR A 50 -13.99 11.34 4.17
N ASP A 51 -14.31 10.89 2.96
CA ASP A 51 -15.41 9.96 2.71
C ASP A 51 -15.07 8.54 3.19
N ARG A 52 -15.85 8.05 4.15
CA ARG A 52 -15.70 6.71 4.73
C ARG A 52 -15.95 5.57 3.74
N ARG A 53 -16.91 5.71 2.82
CA ARG A 53 -17.16 4.70 1.79
C ARG A 53 -15.96 4.61 0.85
N ARG A 54 -15.44 5.77 0.45
CA ARG A 54 -14.24 5.81 -0.41
C ARG A 54 -13.01 5.22 0.29
N ARG A 55 -12.82 5.46 1.59
CA ARG A 55 -11.75 4.80 2.37
C ARG A 55 -11.87 3.27 2.31
N GLN A 56 -13.07 2.73 2.52
CA GLN A 56 -13.31 1.29 2.50
C GLN A 56 -13.11 0.67 1.11
N GLU A 57 -13.51 1.38 0.06
CA GLU A 57 -13.24 0.95 -1.32
C GLU A 57 -11.73 0.86 -1.59
N ILE A 58 -11.00 1.93 -1.24
CA ILE A 58 -9.55 2.00 -1.42
C ILE A 58 -8.84 0.90 -0.63
N GLU A 59 -9.21 0.72 0.64
CA GLU A 59 -8.63 -0.31 1.51
C GLU A 59 -8.79 -1.71 0.91
N ARG A 60 -9.99 -2.05 0.43
CA ARG A 60 -10.26 -3.34 -0.22
C ARG A 60 -9.49 -3.52 -1.52
N GLU A 61 -9.46 -2.49 -2.36
CA GLU A 61 -8.77 -2.53 -3.65
C GLU A 61 -7.26 -2.76 -3.46
N ILE A 62 -6.62 -1.99 -2.58
CA ILE A 62 -5.16 -2.08 -2.40
C ILE A 62 -4.72 -3.26 -1.55
N GLU A 63 -5.55 -3.74 -0.62
CA GLU A 63 -5.26 -4.97 0.12
C GLU A 63 -5.30 -6.18 -0.83
N ALA A 64 -6.33 -6.26 -1.68
CA ALA A 64 -6.49 -7.37 -2.62
C ALA A 64 -5.38 -7.40 -3.68
N GLU A 65 -5.01 -6.23 -4.21
CA GLU A 65 -4.03 -6.15 -5.31
C GLU A 65 -2.58 -6.13 -4.82
N TYR A 66 -2.29 -5.47 -3.69
CA TYR A 66 -0.91 -5.18 -3.26
C TYR A 66 -0.57 -5.66 -1.84
N ARG A 67 -1.53 -6.14 -1.04
CA ARG A 67 -1.36 -6.44 0.40
C ARG A 67 -0.89 -5.21 1.20
N TYR A 68 -1.39 -4.05 0.82
CA TYR A 68 -1.10 -2.79 1.49
C TYR A 68 -2.23 -2.40 2.45
N TYR A 69 -1.85 -1.74 3.54
CA TYR A 69 -2.73 -1.35 4.63
C TYR A 69 -2.63 0.17 4.81
N PRO A 70 -3.62 0.93 4.34
CA PRO A 70 -3.56 2.38 4.33
C PRO A 70 -3.87 2.94 5.72
N ILE A 71 -3.06 3.88 6.16
CA ILE A 71 -3.37 4.78 7.27
C ILE A 71 -3.97 6.04 6.68
N PHE A 72 -5.18 6.40 7.11
CA PHE A 72 -5.86 7.64 6.74
C PHE A 72 -5.70 8.63 7.88
N LEU A 73 -5.03 9.75 7.60
CA LEU A 73 -4.88 10.88 8.52
C LEU A 73 -5.94 11.96 8.21
#